data_AF-A0A3S9UXI7-F1
#
_entry.id   AF-A0A3S9UXI7-F1
#
_cell.length_a   1.000
_cell.length_b   1.000
_cell.length_c   1.000
_cell.angle_alpha   90.00
_cell.angle_beta   90.00
_cell.angle_gamma   90.00
#
_symmetry.space_group_name_H-M   'P 1'
#
loop_
_entity.id
_entity.type
_entity.pdbx_description
1 polymer ?
#
loop_
_entity_poly.entity_id
_entity_poly.type
_entity_poly.pdbx_seq_one_letter_code
_entity_poly.pdbx_strand_id
1 'polypeptide(L)'
;MVEIKPEIELKFRIGDTVVKGELADFGNEVHIAKLNGRYAVILEGESISFDKAFSPVELLQPDSFEVVAQRIMDKKVEDDDLPPF
;
A
#
# COMPACT_ATOMS: atom_id res chain seq x y z
N MET A 1 -30.20 3.71 0.85
CA MET A 1 -28.81 3.63 1.34
C MET A 1 -28.50 2.15 1.49
N VAL A 2 -27.45 1.66 0.84
CA VAL A 2 -27.01 0.27 1.02
C VAL A 2 -26.29 0.21 2.35
N GLU A 3 -26.82 -0.57 3.28
CA GLU A 3 -26.24 -0.81 4.58
C GLU A 3 -25.03 -1.74 4.37
N ILE A 4 -23.85 -1.15 4.23
CA ILE A 4 -22.59 -1.87 4.10
C ILE A 4 -22.32 -2.49 5.47
N LYS A 5 -22.45 -3.81 5.58
CA LYS A 5 -22.01 -4.51 6.79
C LYS A 5 -20.51 -4.24 6.98
N PRO A 6 -20.06 -3.79 8.17
CA PRO A 6 -18.66 -3.43 8.40
C PRO A 6 -17.69 -4.60 8.15
N GLU A 7 -18.16 -5.83 8.36
CA GLU A 7 -17.41 -7.10 8.21
C GLU A 7 -17.17 -7.53 6.75
N ILE A 8 -17.44 -6.69 5.75
CA ILE A 8 -17.20 -7.07 4.35
C ILE A 8 -15.69 -7.16 4.11
N GLU A 9 -15.21 -8.30 3.62
CA GLU A 9 -13.80 -8.48 3.27
C GLU A 9 -13.37 -7.55 2.12
N LEU A 10 -12.31 -6.78 2.33
CA LEU A 10 -11.56 -6.08 1.28
C LEU A 10 -10.39 -6.96 0.85
N LYS A 11 -10.36 -7.34 -0.43
CA LYS A 11 -9.28 -8.14 -0.99
C LYS A 11 -8.93 -7.70 -2.40
N PHE A 12 -7.68 -7.31 -2.61
CA PHE A 12 -7.20 -6.87 -3.91
C PHE A 12 -5.72 -7.19 -4.11
N ARG A 13 -5.22 -6.93 -5.31
CA ARG A 13 -3.83 -7.20 -5.71
C ARG A 13 -3.21 -5.97 -6.35
N ILE A 14 -1.93 -5.72 -6.05
CA ILE A 14 -1.06 -4.77 -6.73
C ILE A 14 0.24 -5.48 -7.14
N GLY A 15 0.49 -5.61 -8.44
CA GLY A 15 1.55 -6.49 -8.94
C GLY A 15 1.32 -7.93 -8.47
N ASP A 16 2.30 -8.52 -7.79
CA ASP A 16 2.19 -9.87 -7.20
C ASP A 16 1.77 -9.85 -5.71
N THR A 17 1.62 -8.66 -5.13
CA THR A 17 1.26 -8.49 -3.71
C THR A 17 -0.24 -8.55 -3.53
N VAL A 18 -0.71 -9.43 -2.64
CA VAL A 18 -2.12 -9.54 -2.24
C VAL A 18 -2.32 -8.80 -0.92
N VAL A 19 -3.32 -7.91 -0.88
CA VAL A 19 -3.74 -7.20 0.32
C VAL A 19 -5.12 -7.71 0.73
N LYS A 20 -5.30 -7.98 2.02
CA LYS A 20 -6.56 -8.39 2.65
C LYS A 20 -6.80 -7.57 3.91
N GLY A 21 -8.03 -7.18 4.15
CA GLY A 21 -8.48 -6.45 5.35
C GLY A 21 -9.99 -6.35 5.40
N GLU A 22 -10.53 -5.50 6.26
CA GLU A 22 -11.96 -5.19 6.29
C GLU A 22 -12.26 -3.98 5.40
N LEU A 23 -13.46 -3.94 4.80
CA LEU A 23 -13.89 -2.81 3.99
C LEU A 23 -14.08 -1.55 4.85
N ALA A 24 -14.39 -1.72 6.13
CA ALA A 24 -14.46 -0.62 7.09
C ALA A 24 -13.11 0.12 7.26
N ASP A 25 -11.99 -0.56 7.02
CA ASP A 25 -10.64 0.00 7.16
C ASP A 25 -10.27 0.89 5.96
N PHE A 26 -11.02 0.79 4.85
CA PHE A 26 -10.77 1.58 3.65
C PHE A 26 -10.97 3.08 3.91
N GLY A 27 -9.90 3.86 3.69
CA GLY A 27 -9.88 5.29 3.95
C GLY A 27 -9.55 5.66 5.40
N ASN A 28 -9.35 4.69 6.28
CA ASN A 28 -8.93 4.90 7.67
C ASN A 28 -7.55 4.30 7.97
N GLU A 29 -7.37 3.00 7.74
CA GLU A 29 -6.09 2.31 7.93
C GLU A 29 -5.52 1.80 6.60
N VAL A 30 -6.38 1.60 5.59
CA VAL A 30 -6.00 1.22 4.23
C VAL A 30 -6.28 2.37 3.28
N HIS A 31 -5.23 3.04 2.81
CA HIS A 31 -5.34 4.13 1.84
C HIS A 31 -4.88 3.67 0.47
N ILE A 32 -5.69 3.94 -0.55
CA ILE A 32 -5.33 3.68 -1.96
C ILE A 32 -5.27 5.02 -2.69
N ALA A 33 -4.10 5.32 -3.26
CA ALA A 33 -3.86 6.55 -3.99
C ALA A 33 -3.40 6.27 -5.43
N LYS A 34 -3.60 7.25 -6.30
CA LYS A 34 -2.92 7.31 -7.60
C LYS A 34 -1.62 8.05 -7.43
N LEU A 35 -0.54 7.47 -7.94
CA LEU A 35 0.79 8.04 -7.88
C LEU A 35 1.51 7.72 -9.19
N ASN A 36 1.83 8.77 -9.96
CA ASN A 36 2.55 8.62 -11.22
C ASN A 36 1.86 7.63 -12.19
N GLY A 37 0.54 7.74 -12.35
CA GLY A 37 -0.28 6.86 -13.19
C GLY A 37 -0.53 5.45 -12.61
N ARG A 38 0.21 5.04 -11.57
CA ARG A 38 0.09 3.74 -10.90
C ARG A 38 -0.78 3.84 -9.65
N TYR A 39 -1.21 2.69 -9.14
CA TYR A 39 -1.81 2.60 -7.82
C TYR A 39 -0.70 2.51 -6.76
N ALA A 40 -0.92 3.15 -5.62
CA ALA A 40 -0.12 3.00 -4.41
C ALA A 40 -1.06 2.65 -3.25
N VAL A 41 -0.58 1.83 -2.33
CA VAL A 41 -1.32 1.43 -1.12
C VAL A 41 -0.47 1.84 0.07
N ILE A 42 -1.09 2.50 1.05
CA ILE A 42 -0.50 2.82 2.34
C ILE A 42 -1.33 2.09 3.39
N LEU A 43 -0.64 1.35 4.27
CA LEU A 43 -1.23 0.64 5.39
C LEU A 43 -0.73 1.31 6.67
N GLU A 44 -1.64 1.76 7.52
CA GLU A 44 -1.33 2.37 8.81
C GLU A 44 -1.70 1.40 9.95
N GLY A 45 -0.94 1.45 11.04
CA GLY A 45 -1.15 0.58 12.18
C GLY A 45 -0.12 0.81 13.28
N GLU A 46 -0.43 0.38 14.49
CA GLU A 46 0.42 0.62 15.67
C GLU A 46 1.64 -0.32 15.71
N SER A 47 1.55 -1.50 15.11
CA SER A 47 2.62 -2.49 15.09
C SER A 47 2.55 -3.36 13.83
N ILE A 48 3.69 -3.93 13.46
CA ILE A 48 3.78 -4.89 12.36
C ILE A 48 4.03 -6.27 12.97
N SER A 49 3.19 -7.24 12.63
CA SER A 49 3.35 -8.64 13.03
C SER A 49 3.86 -9.45 11.85
N PHE A 50 4.95 -10.20 12.05
CA PHE A 50 5.53 -11.08 11.03
C PHE A 50 5.27 -12.54 11.38
N ASP A 51 4.98 -13.35 10.36
CA ASP A 51 4.87 -14.80 10.53
C ASP A 51 6.24 -15.39 10.91
N LYS A 52 6.25 -16.31 11.88
CA LYS A 52 7.47 -16.89 12.48
C LYS A 52 8.44 -17.56 11.50
N ALA A 53 7.99 -17.85 10.27
CA ALA A 53 8.80 -18.43 9.21
C ALA A 53 9.66 -17.40 8.43
N PHE A 54 9.48 -16.10 8.70
CA PHE A 54 10.19 -15.02 8.01
C PHE A 54 10.99 -14.17 9.01
N SER A 55 12.32 -14.14 8.84
CA SER A 55 13.29 -13.29 9.55
C SER A 55 14.17 -12.63 8.47
N PRO A 56 14.65 -11.36 8.53
CA PRO A 56 14.86 -10.46 9.67
C PRO A 56 14.49 -8.97 9.36
N VAL A 57 13.39 -8.69 8.66
CA VAL A 57 13.05 -7.29 8.30
C VAL A 57 12.82 -6.41 9.53
N GLU A 58 12.52 -7.01 10.69
CA GLU A 58 12.42 -6.37 12.01
C GLU A 58 13.64 -5.53 12.43
N LEU A 59 14.79 -5.65 11.75
CA LEU A 59 16.00 -4.88 12.01
C LEU A 59 16.14 -3.61 11.15
N LEU A 60 15.30 -3.43 10.13
CA LEU A 60 15.29 -2.19 9.35
C LEU A 60 14.38 -1.20 10.04
N GLN A 61 14.97 -0.16 10.65
CA GLN A 61 14.20 0.96 11.16
C GLN A 61 13.45 1.60 9.98
N PRO A 62 12.12 1.74 10.06
CA PRO A 62 11.37 2.43 9.01
C PRO A 62 11.81 3.89 8.98
N ASP A 63 12.04 4.41 7.77
CA ASP A 63 12.12 5.84 7.53
C ASP A 63 10.77 6.50 7.89
N SER A 64 10.77 7.80 8.21
CA SER A 64 9.51 8.52 8.40
C SER A 64 8.69 8.56 7.12
N PHE A 65 7.36 8.70 7.26
CA PHE A 65 6.45 8.77 6.12
C PHE A 65 6.87 9.86 5.13
N GLU A 66 7.27 11.03 5.62
CA GLU A 66 7.69 12.16 4.79
C GLU A 66 8.91 11.83 3.93
N VAL A 67 9.91 11.14 4.51
CA VAL A 67 11.13 10.72 3.80
C VAL A 67 10.79 9.71 2.71
N VAL A 68 9.94 8.73 3.02
CA VAL A 68 9.49 7.72 2.05
C VAL A 68 8.67 8.37 0.94
N ALA A 69 7.69 9.22 1.29
CA ALA A 69 6.83 9.93 0.35
C ALA A 69 7.65 10.80 -0.60
N GLN A 70 8.59 11.58 -0.07
CA GLN A 70 9.47 12.42 -0.89
C GLN A 70 10.30 11.59 -1.87
N ARG A 71 10.91 10.48 -1.40
CA ARG A 71 11.68 9.56 -2.26
C ARG A 71 10.83 8.99 -3.39
N ILE A 72 9.55 8.68 -3.12
CA ILE A 72 8.65 8.15 -4.16
C ILE A 72 8.24 9.25 -5.14
N MET A 73 7.97 10.47 -4.66
CA MET A 73 7.64 11.61 -5.53
C MET A 73 8.81 12.01 -6.43
N ASP A 74 10.04 11.96 -5.92
CA ASP A 74 11.25 12.30 -6.66
C ASP A 74 11.68 11.23 -7.67
N LYS A 75 11.12 10.02 -7.56
CA LYS A 75 11.35 8.94 -8.51
C LYS A 75 10.69 9.32 -9.85
N LYS A 76 11.48 9.93 -10.73
CA LYS A 76 11.09 10.18 -12.13
C LYS A 76 10.54 8.88 -12.72
N VAL A 77 9.33 8.96 -13.25
CA VAL A 77 8.83 7.94 -14.17
C VAL A 77 9.71 8.07 -15.40
N GLU A 78 10.60 7.11 -15.63
CA GLU A 78 11.17 6.97 -16.96
C GLU A 78 9.98 6.70 -17.91
N ASP A 79 9.81 7.55 -18.92
CA ASP A 79 8.79 7.50 -19.97
C ASP A 79 8.90 6.24 -20.88
N ASP A 80 9.50 5.14 -20.38
CA ASP A 80 9.88 3.95 -21.16
C ASP A 80 8.72 2.95 -21.39
N ASP A 81 7.55 3.18 -20.81
CA ASP A 81 6.35 2.33 -21.00
C ASP A 81 5.36 2.89 -22.04
N LEU A 82 5.67 4.02 -22.71
CA LEU A 82 4.88 4.45 -23.86
C LEU A 82 5.42 3.76 -25.12
N PRO A 83 4.63 2.92 -25.81
CA PRO A 83 5.05 2.38 -27.08
C PRO A 83 5.32 3.54 -28.06
N PRO A 84 6.39 3.48 -28.87
CA PRO A 84 6.59 4.48 -29.92
C PRO A 84 5.42 4.33 -30.91
N PHE A 85 4.62 5.40 -31.00
CA PHE A 85 3.50 5.66 -31.92
C PHE A 85 2.94 4.50 -32.74
#